data_AF-A0A194UU68-F1
#
_entry.id   AF-A0A194UU68-F1
#
_cell.length_a   1.000
_cell.length_b   1.000
_cell.length_c   1.000
_cell.angle_alpha   90.00
_cell.angle_beta   90.00
_cell.angle_gamma   90.00
#
_symmetry.space_group_name_H-M   'P 1'
#
loop_
_entity.id
_entity.type
_entity.pdbx_description
1 polymer ?
#
loop_
_entity_poly.entity_id
_entity_poly.type
_entity_poly.pdbx_seq_one_letter_code
_entity_poly.pdbx_strand_id
1 'polypeptide(L)'
;MSDQSADTVLSGTLGTILGYLGGEVAEEVLFERLLWPQRFYNDFSLSILIKDIFLFSMGGPLHSAALSTLDNLREQGLYYGHRRGNFLGTAFYDDLELKYDSSGKSGAVRNAFWVRVSRCISRASLSRNKRVPKFDSEDVQDDNTPRFRALQTVNHLTLRLVKDGEKSHPDGGVVCVQEDKATWRTVLRILVSESVALATGIVSIFIGGWWVAIYMVIPLLLKMVALAGSVNREGLEGLSELKKKGSLNTIDSFRVFDSAYGYLVITGPRPVVTQFFRHYGHPTRYTTLGRFKEVISIMVIYSFVLYFPAGLITNIWMSSPIIYLWLAYQLYAVLAMHIVRLLGWQGCGTTEERVARKLMLGKTVRLQSRGGEDVEVSLWTTFVPNIASGEETVRELMGESAIRG
;
A
#
# COMPACT_ATOMS: atom_id res chain seq x y z
N MET A 1 -0.93 -12.31 -48.65
CA MET A 1 -0.56 -13.39 -47.70
C MET A 1 0.82 -13.20 -47.10
N SER A 2 1.81 -12.60 -47.79
CA SER A 2 3.13 -12.28 -47.22
C SER A 2 3.06 -11.29 -46.04
N ASP A 3 2.29 -10.21 -46.19
CA ASP A 3 2.34 -9.08 -45.25
C ASP A 3 1.68 -9.40 -43.90
N GLN A 4 0.58 -10.16 -43.91
CA GLN A 4 -0.06 -10.65 -42.67
C GLN A 4 0.84 -11.61 -41.88
N SER A 5 1.65 -12.42 -42.57
CA SER A 5 2.59 -13.32 -41.89
C SER A 5 3.73 -12.55 -41.21
N ALA A 6 4.22 -11.49 -41.85
CA ALA A 6 5.24 -10.62 -41.28
C ALA A 6 4.70 -9.81 -40.08
N ASP A 7 3.50 -9.25 -40.18
CA ASP A 7 2.82 -8.54 -39.08
C ASP A 7 2.62 -9.45 -37.86
N THR A 8 2.23 -10.71 -38.07
CA THR A 8 2.00 -11.69 -37.00
C THR A 8 3.32 -12.10 -36.32
N VAL A 9 4.40 -12.30 -37.08
CA VAL A 9 5.72 -12.62 -36.52
C VAL A 9 6.29 -11.44 -35.75
N LEU A 10 6.19 -10.22 -36.30
CA LEU A 10 6.67 -9.00 -35.64
C LEU A 10 5.91 -8.75 -34.33
N SER A 11 4.58 -8.86 -34.37
CA SER A 11 3.73 -8.66 -33.19
C SER A 11 3.93 -9.74 -32.12
N GLY A 12 4.12 -11.00 -32.51
CA GLY A 12 4.49 -12.06 -31.57
C GLY A 12 5.85 -11.79 -30.89
N THR A 13 6.83 -11.31 -31.67
CA THR A 13 8.15 -10.95 -31.16
C THR A 13 8.09 -9.77 -30.19
N LEU A 14 7.48 -8.66 -30.61
CA LEU A 14 7.31 -7.47 -29.78
C LEU A 14 6.46 -7.76 -28.53
N GLY A 15 5.38 -8.53 -28.69
CA GLY A 15 4.54 -8.98 -27.59
C GLY A 15 5.33 -9.79 -26.57
N THR A 16 6.19 -10.71 -27.01
CA THR A 16 7.05 -11.49 -26.11
C THR A 16 8.06 -10.61 -25.36
N ILE A 17 8.69 -9.65 -26.05
CA ILE A 17 9.61 -8.68 -25.43
C ILE A 17 8.88 -7.84 -24.37
N LEU A 18 7.69 -7.32 -24.70
CA LEU A 18 6.85 -6.58 -23.76
C LEU A 18 6.43 -7.44 -22.57
N GLY A 19 6.14 -8.72 -22.83
CA GLY A 19 5.86 -9.72 -21.80
C GLY A 19 7.01 -9.84 -20.82
N TYR A 20 8.22 -10.07 -21.31
CA TYR A 20 9.42 -10.17 -20.48
C TYR A 20 9.67 -8.89 -19.68
N LEU A 21 9.76 -7.73 -20.37
CA LEU A 21 10.03 -6.44 -19.71
C LEU A 21 8.97 -6.10 -18.67
N GLY A 22 7.70 -6.31 -19.00
CA GLY A 22 6.62 -6.02 -18.09
C GLY A 22 6.55 -6.99 -16.91
N GLY A 23 6.86 -8.27 -17.13
CA GLY A 23 6.99 -9.25 -16.06
C GLY A 23 8.07 -8.89 -15.04
N GLU A 24 9.24 -8.42 -15.51
CA GLU A 24 10.34 -7.98 -14.64
C GLU A 24 10.00 -6.70 -13.84
N VAL A 25 9.20 -5.82 -14.43
CA VAL A 25 8.88 -4.52 -13.83
C VAL A 25 7.66 -4.61 -12.91
N ALA A 26 6.72 -5.50 -13.18
CA ALA A 26 5.52 -5.70 -12.37
C ALA A 26 5.89 -6.03 -10.92
N GLU A 27 5.24 -5.34 -9.98
CA GLU A 27 5.50 -5.50 -8.55
C GLU A 27 4.34 -6.20 -7.85
N GLU A 28 4.66 -7.05 -6.87
CA GLU A 28 3.67 -7.83 -6.10
C GLU A 28 2.66 -6.96 -5.34
N VAL A 29 3.02 -5.71 -5.03
CA VAL A 29 2.15 -4.71 -4.38
C VAL A 29 0.87 -4.42 -5.18
N LEU A 30 0.84 -4.69 -6.49
CA LEU A 30 -0.37 -4.61 -7.29
C LEU A 30 -1.42 -5.64 -6.84
N PHE A 31 -0.96 -6.82 -6.40
CA PHE A 31 -1.82 -7.85 -5.83
C PHE A 31 -2.20 -7.56 -4.38
N GLU A 32 -1.33 -6.93 -3.57
CA GLU A 32 -1.76 -6.36 -2.28
C GLU A 32 -2.92 -5.38 -2.45
N ARG A 33 -2.81 -4.48 -3.44
CA ARG A 33 -3.86 -3.52 -3.80
C ARG A 33 -5.16 -4.21 -4.21
N LEU A 34 -5.06 -5.28 -5.00
CA LEU A 34 -6.19 -6.07 -5.44
C LEU A 34 -6.88 -6.81 -4.28
N LEU A 35 -6.10 -7.35 -3.34
CA LEU A 35 -6.59 -8.15 -2.21
C LEU A 35 -7.05 -7.31 -1.00
N TRP A 36 -6.64 -6.05 -0.92
CA TRP A 36 -7.04 -5.10 0.12
C TRP A 36 -7.50 -3.75 -0.44
N PRO A 37 -8.58 -3.75 -1.24
CA PRO A 37 -9.06 -2.53 -1.91
C PRO A 37 -9.48 -1.44 -0.92
N GLN A 38 -9.97 -1.81 0.28
CA GLN A 38 -10.36 -0.85 1.32
C GLN A 38 -9.19 0.01 1.80
N ARG A 39 -7.97 -0.53 1.80
CA ARG A 39 -6.74 0.17 2.21
C ARG A 39 -6.19 1.03 1.07
N PHE A 40 -6.16 0.51 -0.16
CA PHE A 40 -5.56 1.20 -1.30
C PHE A 40 -6.46 2.23 -2.01
N TYR A 41 -7.78 2.13 -1.83
CA TYR A 41 -8.75 3.03 -2.47
C TYR A 41 -9.42 4.03 -1.50
N ASN A 42 -8.76 4.36 -0.38
CA ASN A 42 -9.34 5.18 0.68
C ASN A 42 -9.12 6.71 0.54
N ASP A 43 -8.17 7.15 -0.29
CA ASP A 43 -7.98 8.58 -0.59
C ASP A 43 -8.70 9.03 -1.87
N PHE A 44 -9.19 10.27 -1.90
CA PHE A 44 -9.94 10.83 -3.03
C PHE A 44 -9.40 12.23 -3.39
N SER A 45 -8.13 12.27 -3.79
CA SER A 45 -7.49 13.48 -4.34
C SER A 45 -7.49 13.41 -5.87
N LEU A 46 -7.65 14.56 -6.54
CA LEU A 46 -7.60 14.65 -8.00
C LEU A 46 -6.28 14.08 -8.58
N SER A 47 -5.15 14.34 -7.93
CA SER A 47 -3.85 13.79 -8.36
C SER A 47 -3.83 12.26 -8.31
N ILE A 48 -4.48 11.67 -7.31
CA ILE A 48 -4.56 10.21 -7.15
C ILE A 48 -5.50 9.63 -8.20
N LEU A 49 -6.62 10.29 -8.49
CA LEU A 49 -7.52 9.87 -9.57
C LEU A 49 -6.81 9.85 -10.93
N ILE A 50 -6.04 10.90 -11.24
CA ILE A 50 -5.25 10.95 -12.49
C ILE A 50 -4.24 9.79 -12.53
N LYS A 51 -3.53 9.55 -11.42
CA LYS A 51 -2.60 8.41 -11.34
C LYS A 51 -3.32 7.07 -11.50
N ASP A 52 -4.48 6.87 -10.87
CA ASP A 52 -5.28 5.66 -11.02
C ASP A 52 -5.67 5.42 -12.49
N ILE A 53 -6.16 6.44 -13.20
CA ILE A 53 -6.54 6.34 -14.63
C ILE A 53 -5.38 5.85 -15.47
N PHE A 54 -4.20 6.48 -15.32
CA PHE A 54 -3.11 6.31 -16.27
C PHE A 54 -2.05 5.30 -15.84
N LEU A 55 -2.00 4.89 -14.57
CA LEU A 55 -0.84 4.15 -14.06
C LEU A 55 -1.16 2.83 -13.36
N PHE A 56 -2.44 2.55 -13.05
CA PHE A 56 -2.82 1.38 -12.24
C PHE A 56 -3.79 0.41 -12.94
N SER A 57 -3.77 0.41 -14.28
CA SER A 57 -4.46 -0.60 -15.07
C SER A 57 -3.73 -1.95 -14.94
N MET A 58 -4.48 -3.03 -14.75
CA MET A 58 -3.94 -4.40 -14.60
C MET A 58 -4.07 -5.25 -15.86
N GLY A 59 -4.34 -4.65 -17.02
CA GLY A 59 -4.39 -5.36 -18.31
C GLY A 59 -3.02 -5.58 -18.98
N GLY A 60 -1.92 -5.22 -18.30
CA GLY A 60 -0.57 -5.46 -18.78
C GLY A 60 -0.04 -6.88 -18.50
N PRO A 61 1.21 -7.18 -18.91
CA PRO A 61 1.93 -8.39 -18.53
C PRO A 61 2.27 -8.40 -17.03
N LEU A 62 1.41 -9.04 -16.23
CA LEU A 62 1.59 -9.18 -14.76
C LEU A 62 1.98 -10.60 -14.32
N HIS A 63 2.20 -11.51 -15.27
CA HIS A 63 2.33 -12.95 -15.01
C HIS A 63 3.47 -13.30 -14.04
N SER A 64 4.62 -12.63 -14.12
CA SER A 64 5.75 -12.88 -13.22
C SER A 64 5.41 -12.53 -11.76
N ALA A 65 4.95 -11.29 -11.52
CA ALA A 65 4.50 -10.87 -10.19
C ALA A 65 3.33 -11.71 -9.65
N ALA A 66 2.40 -12.14 -10.53
CA ALA A 66 1.30 -13.01 -10.16
C ALA A 66 1.77 -14.40 -9.73
N LEU A 67 2.71 -15.00 -10.47
CA LEU A 67 3.33 -16.27 -10.13
C LEU A 67 4.10 -16.19 -8.82
N SER A 68 4.94 -15.16 -8.65
CA SER A 68 5.68 -14.93 -7.39
C SER A 68 4.73 -14.82 -6.20
N THR A 69 3.62 -14.08 -6.38
CA THR A 69 2.57 -13.99 -5.37
C THR A 69 1.99 -15.38 -5.05
N LEU A 70 1.62 -16.19 -6.05
CA LEU A 70 1.07 -17.53 -5.84
C LEU A 70 2.06 -18.51 -5.20
N ASP A 71 3.34 -18.42 -5.55
CA ASP A 71 4.42 -19.20 -4.96
C ASP A 71 4.58 -18.86 -3.47
N ASN A 72 4.57 -17.57 -3.11
CA ASN A 72 4.56 -17.12 -1.73
C ASN A 72 3.33 -17.67 -0.96
N LEU A 73 2.12 -17.60 -1.55
CA LEU A 73 0.93 -18.21 -0.94
C LEU A 73 1.07 -19.74 -0.74
N ARG A 74 1.79 -20.43 -1.64
CA ARG A 74 2.04 -21.87 -1.54
C ARG A 74 3.05 -22.18 -0.42
N GLU A 75 4.15 -21.45 -0.37
CA GLU A 75 5.21 -21.60 0.64
C GLU A 75 4.69 -21.33 2.04
N GLN A 76 3.81 -20.33 2.19
CA GLN A 76 3.13 -20.04 3.45
C GLN A 76 1.98 -21.01 3.75
N GLY A 77 1.72 -21.99 2.88
CA GLY A 77 0.81 -23.10 3.14
C GLY A 77 -0.68 -22.80 2.98
N LEU A 78 -1.05 -21.74 2.24
CA LEU A 78 -2.45 -21.35 2.06
C LEU A 78 -3.27 -22.30 1.17
N TYR A 79 -2.59 -23.21 0.48
CA TYR A 79 -3.20 -24.24 -0.35
C TYR A 79 -3.66 -25.46 0.44
N TYR A 80 -3.14 -25.67 1.66
CA TYR A 80 -3.40 -26.88 2.45
C TYR A 80 -4.81 -26.95 3.06
N GLY A 81 -5.66 -25.95 2.81
CA GLY A 81 -7.08 -26.00 3.16
C GLY A 81 -7.48 -25.09 4.33
N HIS A 82 -8.60 -25.40 4.96
CA HIS A 82 -9.23 -24.52 5.96
C HIS A 82 -8.32 -24.32 7.19
N ARG A 83 -8.14 -23.05 7.59
CA ARG A 83 -7.35 -22.63 8.78
C ARG A 83 -5.87 -23.10 8.76
N ARG A 84 -5.32 -23.46 7.61
CA ARG A 84 -3.91 -23.80 7.44
C ARG A 84 -3.15 -22.67 6.75
N GLY A 85 -1.85 -22.65 7.00
CA GLY A 85 -0.93 -21.65 6.45
C GLY A 85 -0.97 -20.30 7.15
N ASN A 86 0.07 -19.51 6.93
CA ASN A 86 0.27 -18.19 7.52
C ASN A 86 -0.04 -17.08 6.51
N PHE A 87 -0.72 -16.01 6.92
CA PHE A 87 -0.93 -14.85 6.05
C PHE A 87 0.21 -13.83 6.12
N LEU A 88 0.96 -13.83 7.22
CA LEU A 88 2.07 -12.91 7.39
C LEU A 88 3.16 -13.20 6.35
N GLY A 89 3.63 -12.14 5.69
CA GLY A 89 4.60 -12.24 4.59
C GLY A 89 3.99 -12.57 3.23
N THR A 90 2.65 -12.56 3.11
CA THR A 90 1.93 -12.77 1.84
C THR A 90 1.28 -11.48 1.34
N ALA A 91 0.82 -11.45 0.09
CA ALA A 91 0.05 -10.33 -0.45
C ALA A 91 -1.27 -10.03 0.32
N PHE A 92 -1.75 -10.93 1.20
CA PHE A 92 -2.89 -10.62 2.08
C PHE A 92 -2.48 -9.76 3.29
N TYR A 93 -1.24 -9.91 3.75
CA TYR A 93 -0.69 -9.29 4.94
C TYR A 93 0.84 -9.31 4.90
N ASP A 94 1.42 -8.29 4.28
CA ASP A 94 2.86 -8.16 4.09
C ASP A 94 3.61 -7.98 5.44
N ASP A 95 4.82 -8.53 5.52
CA ASP A 95 5.70 -8.42 6.69
C ASP A 95 6.90 -7.54 6.36
N LEU A 96 7.09 -6.45 7.12
CA LEU A 96 8.25 -5.58 6.94
C LEU A 96 9.50 -6.12 7.65
N GLU A 97 9.39 -7.23 8.40
CA GLU A 97 10.45 -7.87 9.19
C GLU A 97 11.08 -6.93 10.24
N LEU A 98 10.37 -5.87 10.61
CA LEU A 98 10.83 -4.88 11.58
C LEU A 98 10.55 -5.31 13.02
N LYS A 99 11.37 -4.81 13.93
CA LYS A 99 11.21 -5.03 15.37
C LYS A 99 10.95 -3.70 16.07
N TYR A 100 10.10 -3.73 17.07
CA TYR A 100 9.94 -2.66 18.04
C TYR A 100 10.70 -3.01 19.32
N ASP A 101 11.11 -1.99 20.05
CA ASP A 101 11.67 -2.12 21.39
C ASP A 101 10.93 -1.18 22.35
N SER A 102 10.65 -1.67 23.56
CA SER A 102 9.92 -0.96 24.60
C SER A 102 10.40 -1.46 25.96
N SER A 103 11.04 -0.59 26.73
CA SER A 103 11.53 -0.88 28.09
C SER A 103 12.36 -2.18 28.16
N GLY A 104 13.26 -2.39 27.19
CA GLY A 104 14.13 -3.56 27.11
C GLY A 104 13.46 -4.84 26.58
N LYS A 105 12.20 -4.77 26.13
CA LYS A 105 11.50 -5.87 25.47
C LYS A 105 11.38 -5.59 23.98
N SER A 106 11.96 -6.47 23.17
CA SER A 106 11.78 -6.43 21.72
C SER A 106 10.64 -7.34 21.23
N GLY A 107 9.99 -6.95 20.15
CA GLY A 107 8.95 -7.74 19.50
C GLY A 107 8.84 -7.42 18.01
N ALA A 108 8.21 -8.30 17.23
CA ALA A 108 8.02 -8.11 15.80
C ALA A 108 6.86 -7.13 15.49
N VAL A 109 7.00 -6.39 14.40
CA VAL A 109 6.01 -5.42 13.88
C VAL A 109 5.32 -6.02 12.65
N ARG A 110 4.13 -6.63 12.83
CA ARG A 110 3.50 -7.47 11.80
C ARG A 110 2.63 -6.74 10.75
N ASN A 111 1.80 -5.75 11.12
CA ASN A 111 1.07 -4.92 10.12
C ASN A 111 1.89 -3.71 9.67
N ALA A 112 2.75 -3.24 10.57
CA ALA A 112 3.56 -2.05 10.41
C ALA A 112 2.79 -0.82 9.88
N PHE A 113 1.48 -0.69 10.17
CA PHE A 113 0.63 0.39 9.66
C PHE A 113 1.25 1.76 9.95
N TRP A 114 1.61 2.01 11.21
CA TRP A 114 2.25 3.25 11.63
C TRP A 114 3.66 3.43 11.08
N VAL A 115 4.37 2.33 10.81
CA VAL A 115 5.67 2.39 10.12
C VAL A 115 5.45 2.85 8.68
N ARG A 116 4.48 2.29 7.95
CA ARG A 116 4.17 2.71 6.58
C ARG A 116 3.71 4.18 6.54
N VAL A 117 2.90 4.62 7.49
CA VAL A 117 2.56 6.05 7.68
C VAL A 117 3.84 6.89 7.89
N SER A 118 4.74 6.45 8.76
CA SER A 118 6.02 7.12 9.02
C SER A 118 6.90 7.19 7.77
N ARG A 119 6.98 6.13 6.96
CA ARG A 119 7.71 6.14 5.68
C ARG A 119 7.13 7.18 4.72
N CYS A 120 5.80 7.28 4.63
CA CYS A 120 5.13 8.31 3.82
C CYS A 120 5.45 9.73 4.32
N ILE A 121 5.48 9.94 5.65
CA ILE A 121 5.85 11.22 6.26
C ILE A 121 7.30 11.56 5.91
N SER A 122 8.26 10.65 6.12
CA SER A 122 9.68 10.89 5.84
C SER A 122 9.93 11.22 4.36
N ARG A 123 9.31 10.49 3.42
CA ARG A 123 9.43 10.79 1.98
C ARG A 123 8.87 12.17 1.63
N ALA A 124 7.68 12.50 2.13
CA ALA A 124 7.02 13.75 1.80
C ALA A 124 7.65 14.96 2.50
N SER A 125 8.18 14.78 3.71
CA SER A 125 8.83 15.85 4.49
C SER A 125 10.14 16.29 3.84
N LEU A 126 10.90 15.35 3.27
CA LEU A 126 12.11 15.61 2.48
C LEU A 126 11.78 16.30 1.14
N SER A 127 10.63 16.00 0.52
CA SER A 127 10.26 16.54 -0.80
C SER A 127 9.56 17.91 -0.77
N ARG A 128 8.78 18.22 0.29
CA ARG A 128 7.76 19.29 0.22
C ARG A 128 7.98 20.48 1.17
N ASN A 129 8.89 20.41 2.14
CA ASN A 129 8.88 21.39 3.23
C ASN A 129 10.01 22.43 3.20
N LYS A 130 9.61 23.71 3.24
CA LYS A 130 10.40 24.90 3.63
C LYS A 130 10.95 24.84 5.08
N ARG A 131 10.72 23.72 5.79
CA ARG A 131 11.21 23.41 7.15
C ARG A 131 12.34 22.39 7.17
N VAL A 132 12.74 21.84 6.03
CA VAL A 132 14.14 21.46 5.89
C VAL A 132 14.89 22.79 5.98
N PRO A 133 15.88 22.97 6.86
CA PRO A 133 16.69 24.17 6.82
C PRO A 133 17.15 24.33 5.36
N LYS A 134 16.77 25.44 4.71
CA LYS A 134 17.27 25.72 3.36
C LYS A 134 18.78 25.87 3.52
N PHE A 135 19.52 24.88 3.06
CA PHE A 135 20.97 25.00 2.93
C PHE A 135 21.22 25.52 1.54
N ASP A 136 21.08 26.83 1.36
CA ASP A 136 21.58 27.47 0.14
C ASP A 136 23.10 27.24 0.13
N SER A 137 23.61 26.72 -0.98
CA SER A 137 25.04 26.52 -1.22
C SER A 137 25.84 27.83 -1.27
N GLU A 138 25.20 28.96 -0.98
CA GLU A 138 25.80 30.29 -0.85
C GLU A 138 25.78 30.85 0.59
N ASP A 139 25.16 30.19 1.57
CA ASP A 139 25.35 30.47 3.01
C ASP A 139 26.72 29.95 3.54
N VAL A 140 27.68 29.84 2.63
CA VAL A 140 29.05 29.32 2.83
C VAL A 140 29.94 30.28 3.63
N GLN A 141 29.39 31.35 4.21
CA GLN A 141 30.15 32.32 5.00
C GLN A 141 29.96 32.24 6.52
N ASP A 142 29.02 31.44 7.03
CA ASP A 142 28.85 31.31 8.49
C ASP A 142 29.37 29.93 8.98
N ASP A 143 30.50 29.97 9.69
CA ASP A 143 31.31 28.84 10.18
C ASP A 143 30.58 27.93 11.20
N ASN A 144 29.30 28.20 11.45
CA ASN A 144 28.48 27.60 12.49
C ASN A 144 27.29 26.77 11.97
N THR A 145 27.17 26.57 10.65
CA THR A 145 26.19 25.63 10.11
C THR A 145 26.81 24.24 9.90
N PRO A 146 26.46 23.26 10.74
CA PRO A 146 27.06 21.93 10.64
C PRO A 146 26.69 21.24 9.32
N ARG A 147 27.71 20.88 8.54
CA ARG A 147 27.59 20.11 7.30
C ARG A 147 27.17 18.68 7.61
N PHE A 148 25.99 18.26 7.17
CA PHE A 148 25.49 16.91 7.42
C PHE A 148 25.63 16.01 6.19
N ARG A 149 26.18 14.82 6.40
CA ARG A 149 26.33 13.79 5.35
C ARG A 149 25.01 13.08 5.02
N ALA A 150 24.08 13.02 5.98
CA ALA A 150 22.74 12.46 5.80
C ALA A 150 21.78 12.98 6.90
N LEU A 151 20.66 13.58 6.50
CA LEU A 151 19.60 14.01 7.42
C LEU A 151 18.75 12.80 7.82
N GLN A 152 18.53 12.63 9.12
CA GLN A 152 17.66 11.58 9.66
C GLN A 152 16.36 12.20 10.17
N THR A 153 15.25 11.48 10.00
CA THR A 153 13.95 11.89 10.54
C THR A 153 13.60 11.06 11.76
N VAL A 154 13.23 11.72 12.86
CA VAL A 154 12.64 11.11 14.04
C VAL A 154 11.16 11.49 14.04
N ASN A 155 10.29 10.52 13.75
CA ASN A 155 8.85 10.71 13.80
C ASN A 155 8.34 10.23 15.15
N HIS A 156 7.60 11.08 15.85
CA HIS A 156 6.97 10.78 17.12
C HIS A 156 5.45 10.79 16.96
N LEU A 157 4.83 9.64 17.15
CA LEU A 157 3.38 9.46 17.10
C LEU A 157 2.83 9.30 18.52
N THR A 158 1.83 10.11 18.87
CA THR A 158 1.10 9.94 20.14
C THR A 158 -0.26 9.34 19.87
N LEU A 159 -0.54 8.16 20.43
CA LEU A 159 -1.80 7.44 20.31
C LEU A 159 -2.64 7.63 21.58
N ARG A 160 -3.92 8.00 21.39
CA ARG A 160 -4.90 8.16 22.47
C ARG A 160 -6.20 7.44 22.13
N LEU A 161 -6.83 6.86 23.14
CA LEU A 161 -8.21 6.35 23.01
C LEU A 161 -9.17 7.52 23.15
N VAL A 162 -10.13 7.61 22.24
CA VAL A 162 -11.24 8.55 22.37
C VAL A 162 -12.25 7.96 23.36
N LYS A 163 -12.66 8.74 24.37
CA LYS A 163 -13.68 8.28 25.32
C LYS A 163 -15.08 8.49 24.76
N ASP A 164 -15.98 7.55 25.01
CA ASP A 164 -17.41 7.70 24.69
C ASP A 164 -17.95 9.04 25.23
N GLY A 165 -18.47 9.88 24.32
CA GLY A 165 -19.03 11.20 24.65
C GLY A 165 -18.13 12.39 24.32
N GLU A 166 -16.86 12.19 23.95
CA GLU A 166 -16.01 13.23 23.37
C GLU A 166 -16.48 13.51 21.93
N LYS A 167 -17.51 14.36 21.81
CA LYS A 167 -17.86 15.00 20.54
C LYS A 167 -16.60 15.69 20.04
N SER A 168 -16.22 15.38 18.80
CA SER A 168 -15.15 16.05 18.07
C SER A 168 -15.21 17.53 18.41
N HIS A 169 -14.12 18.09 18.96
CA HIS A 169 -14.05 19.51 19.22
C HIS A 169 -14.57 20.25 17.97
N PRO A 170 -15.48 21.23 18.12
CA PRO A 170 -16.05 21.95 16.98
C PRO A 170 -15.01 22.67 16.11
N ASP A 171 -13.75 22.72 16.57
CA ASP A 171 -12.62 23.30 15.88
C ASP A 171 -11.93 22.30 14.94
N GLY A 172 -12.54 22.05 13.78
CA GLY A 172 -11.98 21.75 12.44
C GLY A 172 -10.73 20.86 12.19
N GLY A 173 -10.12 20.25 13.21
CA GLY A 173 -8.77 19.67 13.16
C GLY A 173 -8.70 18.15 13.15
N VAL A 174 -9.77 17.44 13.49
CA VAL A 174 -9.80 15.96 13.58
C VAL A 174 -10.35 15.35 12.29
N VAL A 175 -9.57 14.48 11.64
CA VAL A 175 -9.98 13.78 10.42
C VAL A 175 -10.26 12.31 10.74
N CYS A 176 -11.52 11.88 10.53
CA CYS A 176 -11.90 10.48 10.69
C CYS A 176 -11.51 9.66 9.45
N VAL A 177 -10.93 8.48 9.69
CA VAL A 177 -10.49 7.53 8.66
C VAL A 177 -10.93 6.13 9.08
N GLN A 178 -11.51 5.38 8.13
CA GLN A 178 -12.08 4.05 8.37
C GLN A 178 -11.64 3.09 7.26
N GLU A 179 -11.39 1.83 7.62
CA GLU A 179 -10.98 0.76 6.68
C GLU A 179 -11.98 -0.42 6.59
N ASP A 180 -13.05 -0.41 7.40
CA ASP A 180 -13.85 -1.63 7.62
C ASP A 180 -14.73 -2.03 6.43
N LYS A 181 -15.04 -1.10 5.53
CA LYS A 181 -16.00 -1.33 4.43
C LYS A 181 -15.50 -0.72 3.13
N ALA A 182 -15.67 -1.50 2.06
CA ALA A 182 -15.62 -0.95 0.72
C ALA A 182 -16.76 0.06 0.57
N THR A 183 -16.43 1.26 0.13
CA THR A 183 -17.43 2.31 -0.13
C THR A 183 -17.70 2.40 -1.62
N TRP A 184 -18.75 3.12 -2.03
CA TRP A 184 -18.98 3.41 -3.45
C TRP A 184 -17.76 4.08 -4.11
N ARG A 185 -16.95 4.82 -3.34
CA ARG A 185 -15.70 5.44 -3.80
C ARG A 185 -14.66 4.40 -4.20
N THR A 186 -14.60 3.28 -3.48
CA THR A 186 -13.74 2.14 -3.83
C THR A 186 -14.13 1.58 -5.19
N VAL A 187 -15.42 1.39 -5.44
CA VAL A 187 -15.94 0.91 -6.74
C VAL A 187 -15.61 1.90 -7.85
N LEU A 188 -15.85 3.20 -7.63
CA LEU A 188 -15.51 4.24 -8.60
C LEU A 188 -14.01 4.23 -8.92
N ARG A 189 -13.13 4.12 -7.92
CA ARG A 189 -11.67 4.10 -8.17
C ARG A 189 -11.23 2.85 -8.93
N ILE A 190 -11.86 1.69 -8.69
CA ILE A 190 -11.62 0.48 -9.49
C ILE A 190 -11.99 0.72 -10.97
N LEU A 191 -13.17 1.27 -11.24
CA LEU A 191 -13.60 1.62 -12.60
C LEU A 191 -12.64 2.60 -13.27
N VAL A 192 -12.30 3.67 -12.54
CA VAL A 192 -11.38 4.71 -12.99
C VAL A 192 -10.01 4.12 -13.32
N SER A 193 -9.53 3.15 -12.54
CA SER A 193 -8.22 2.51 -12.77
C SER A 193 -8.12 1.65 -14.03
N GLU A 194 -9.25 1.28 -14.63
CA GLU A 194 -9.28 0.53 -15.90
C GLU A 194 -9.81 1.37 -17.07
N SER A 195 -9.96 2.68 -16.89
CA SER A 195 -10.49 3.60 -17.92
C SER A 195 -9.75 3.50 -19.25
N VAL A 196 -8.42 3.37 -19.23
CA VAL A 196 -7.63 3.27 -20.47
C VAL A 196 -7.91 1.94 -21.18
N ALA A 197 -7.99 0.83 -20.45
CA ALA A 197 -8.36 -0.47 -21.02
C ALA A 197 -9.78 -0.44 -21.61
N LEU A 198 -10.73 0.19 -20.91
CA LEU A 198 -12.10 0.36 -21.41
C LEU A 198 -12.13 1.22 -22.68
N ALA A 199 -11.38 2.32 -22.73
CA ALA A 199 -11.27 3.16 -23.91
C ALA A 199 -10.67 2.38 -25.09
N THR A 200 -9.62 1.59 -24.87
CA THR A 200 -9.05 0.69 -25.88
C THR A 200 -10.08 -0.35 -26.34
N GLY A 201 -10.87 -0.91 -25.43
CA GLY A 201 -11.97 -1.82 -25.75
C GLY A 201 -13.02 -1.16 -26.64
N ILE A 202 -13.43 0.08 -26.35
CA ILE A 202 -14.39 0.83 -27.18
C ILE A 202 -13.82 1.06 -28.59
N VAL A 203 -12.57 1.50 -28.70
CA VAL A 203 -11.89 1.68 -29.99
C VAL A 203 -11.85 0.36 -30.77
N SER A 204 -11.61 -0.77 -30.09
CA SER A 204 -11.57 -2.08 -30.74
C SER A 204 -12.90 -2.45 -31.42
N ILE A 205 -14.04 -2.03 -30.87
CA ILE A 205 -15.37 -2.26 -31.47
C ILE A 205 -15.49 -1.52 -32.82
N PHE A 206 -15.04 -0.26 -32.87
CA PHE A 206 -15.13 0.55 -34.08
C PHE A 206 -14.26 0.02 -35.23
N ILE A 207 -13.19 -0.72 -34.92
CA ILE A 207 -12.33 -1.37 -35.92
C ILE A 207 -12.71 -2.84 -36.18
N GLY A 208 -13.88 -3.29 -35.72
CA GLY A 208 -14.41 -4.64 -35.98
C GLY A 208 -13.97 -5.74 -35.01
N GLY A 209 -13.29 -5.38 -33.91
CA GLY A 209 -12.74 -6.30 -32.91
C GLY A 209 -13.61 -6.45 -31.65
N TRP A 210 -14.91 -6.72 -31.78
CA TRP A 210 -15.84 -6.77 -30.63
C TRP A 210 -15.40 -7.73 -29.51
N TRP A 211 -14.76 -8.85 -29.84
CA TRP A 211 -14.28 -9.82 -28.86
C TRP A 211 -13.06 -9.28 -28.08
N VAL A 212 -12.25 -8.41 -28.68
CA VAL A 212 -11.15 -7.73 -27.98
C VAL A 212 -11.68 -6.76 -26.94
N ALA A 213 -12.84 -6.15 -27.19
CA ALA A 213 -13.52 -5.33 -26.19
C ALA A 213 -13.86 -6.16 -24.94
N ILE A 214 -14.33 -7.40 -25.12
CA ILE A 214 -14.58 -8.33 -24.00
C ILE A 214 -13.26 -8.64 -23.27
N TYR A 215 -12.19 -8.94 -24.02
CA TYR A 215 -10.86 -9.20 -23.45
C TYR A 215 -10.34 -8.02 -22.60
N MET A 216 -10.52 -6.78 -23.08
CA MET A 216 -10.08 -5.58 -22.35
C MET A 216 -10.89 -5.29 -21.08
N VAL A 217 -12.10 -5.86 -20.95
CA VAL A 217 -12.96 -5.72 -19.76
C VAL A 217 -12.60 -6.73 -18.66
N ILE A 218 -11.88 -7.82 -18.98
CA ILE A 218 -11.55 -8.88 -18.02
C ILE A 218 -10.83 -8.35 -16.76
N PRO A 219 -9.77 -7.51 -16.83
CA PRO A 219 -9.10 -6.99 -15.64
C PRO A 219 -10.05 -6.25 -14.69
N LEU A 220 -11.00 -5.49 -15.24
CA LEU A 220 -12.03 -4.82 -14.46
C LEU A 220 -12.95 -5.84 -13.76
N LEU A 221 -13.42 -6.86 -14.48
CA LEU A 221 -14.25 -7.92 -13.89
C LEU A 221 -13.50 -8.65 -12.77
N LEU A 222 -12.23 -8.97 -12.99
CA LEU A 222 -11.37 -9.61 -11.99
C LEU A 222 -11.20 -8.72 -10.75
N LYS A 223 -11.00 -7.40 -10.91
CA LYS A 223 -10.97 -6.45 -9.80
C LYS A 223 -12.31 -6.38 -9.04
N MET A 224 -13.43 -6.43 -9.75
CA MET A 224 -14.77 -6.45 -9.13
C MET A 224 -15.02 -7.75 -8.36
N VAL A 225 -14.61 -8.89 -8.91
CA VAL A 225 -14.65 -10.19 -8.22
C VAL A 225 -13.74 -10.19 -6.99
N ALA A 226 -12.53 -9.63 -7.08
CA ALA A 226 -11.63 -9.47 -5.94
C ALA A 226 -12.22 -8.59 -4.84
N LEU A 227 -12.90 -7.50 -5.22
CA LEU A 227 -13.60 -6.63 -4.26
C LEU A 227 -14.70 -7.40 -3.52
N ALA A 228 -15.55 -8.13 -4.25
CA ALA A 228 -16.61 -8.96 -3.67
C ALA A 228 -16.05 -10.10 -2.81
N GLY A 229 -14.95 -10.70 -3.26
CA GLY A 229 -14.19 -11.75 -2.59
C GLY A 229 -13.22 -11.26 -1.52
N SER A 230 -13.18 -9.96 -1.20
CA SER A 230 -12.18 -9.42 -0.27
C SER A 230 -12.30 -10.06 1.12
N VAL A 231 -11.17 -10.52 1.65
CA VAL A 231 -11.11 -11.21 2.94
C VAL A 231 -11.41 -10.24 4.08
N ASN A 232 -12.19 -10.71 5.06
CA ASN A 232 -12.52 -9.94 6.26
C ASN A 232 -11.25 -9.79 7.11
N ARG A 233 -11.00 -8.60 7.63
CA ARG A 233 -9.80 -8.30 8.43
C ARG A 233 -10.16 -7.83 9.83
N GLU A 234 -9.27 -8.06 10.78
CA GLU A 234 -9.40 -7.60 12.16
C GLU A 234 -9.34 -6.07 12.21
N GLY A 235 -10.32 -5.48 12.89
CA GLY A 235 -10.43 -4.04 13.11
C GLY A 235 -9.64 -3.58 14.33
N LEU A 236 -10.04 -2.43 14.88
CA LEU A 236 -9.57 -2.00 16.21
C LEU A 236 -10.26 -2.83 17.29
N GLU A 237 -9.56 -3.05 18.40
CA GLU A 237 -10.09 -3.82 19.53
C GLU A 237 -11.04 -2.97 20.38
N GLY A 238 -12.05 -3.61 20.97
CA GLY A 238 -12.99 -2.94 21.88
C GLY A 238 -12.38 -2.68 23.26
N LEU A 239 -12.94 -1.74 24.03
CA LEU A 239 -12.41 -1.34 25.33
C LEU A 239 -12.22 -2.51 26.30
N SER A 240 -13.16 -3.46 26.28
CA SER A 240 -13.12 -4.66 27.14
C SER A 240 -11.95 -5.58 26.81
N GLU A 241 -11.57 -5.69 25.54
CA GLU A 241 -10.44 -6.53 25.11
C GLU A 241 -9.12 -5.85 25.42
N LEU A 242 -9.04 -4.54 25.19
CA LEU A 242 -7.86 -3.74 25.53
C LEU A 242 -7.56 -3.78 27.04
N LYS A 243 -8.60 -3.66 27.88
CA LYS A 243 -8.47 -3.76 29.35
C LYS A 243 -8.00 -5.14 29.82
N LYS A 244 -8.35 -6.22 29.11
CA LYS A 244 -7.85 -7.57 29.42
C LYS A 244 -6.36 -7.72 29.13
N LYS A 245 -5.84 -7.00 28.15
CA LYS A 245 -4.43 -7.06 27.73
C LYS A 245 -3.49 -6.17 28.55
N GLY A 246 -4.03 -5.22 29.30
CA GLY A 246 -3.26 -4.41 30.24
C GLY A 246 -3.96 -3.14 30.70
N SER A 247 -3.25 -2.37 31.54
CA SER A 247 -3.70 -1.05 31.98
C SER A 247 -3.77 -0.07 30.80
N LEU A 248 -4.86 0.68 30.71
CA LEU A 248 -5.05 1.77 29.74
C LEU A 248 -4.54 3.12 30.25
N ASN A 249 -4.24 3.22 31.55
CA ASN A 249 -3.77 4.46 32.17
C ASN A 249 -2.25 4.62 32.09
N THR A 250 -1.53 3.53 31.80
CA THR A 250 -0.08 3.50 31.73
C THR A 250 0.35 3.80 30.30
N ILE A 251 1.14 4.86 30.11
CA ILE A 251 1.66 5.27 28.82
C ILE A 251 3.05 4.66 28.66
N ASP A 252 3.22 3.84 27.61
CA ASP A 252 4.51 3.28 27.23
C ASP A 252 4.98 3.94 25.93
N SER A 253 6.29 4.02 25.74
CA SER A 253 6.91 4.41 24.47
C SER A 253 7.51 3.18 23.77
N PHE A 254 7.40 3.16 22.45
CA PHE A 254 7.86 2.08 21.57
C PHE A 254 8.74 2.69 20.48
N ARG A 255 9.98 2.22 20.36
CA ARG A 255 10.87 2.62 19.28
C ARG A 255 10.87 1.57 18.17
N VAL A 256 10.84 2.02 16.93
CA VAL A 256 11.06 1.22 15.72
C VAL A 256 12.10 1.94 14.90
N PHE A 257 13.14 1.21 14.47
CA PHE A 257 14.17 1.76 13.60
C PHE A 257 14.05 1.15 12.21
N ASP A 258 14.06 2.02 11.20
CA ASP A 258 14.10 1.66 9.80
C ASP A 258 15.30 2.36 9.16
N SER A 259 16.28 1.58 8.69
CA SER A 259 17.53 2.10 8.16
C SER A 259 17.36 3.08 6.99
N ALA A 260 16.26 2.96 6.24
CA ALA A 260 15.98 3.82 5.09
C ALA A 260 15.16 5.08 5.44
N TYR A 261 14.37 5.04 6.52
CA TYR A 261 13.38 6.10 6.83
C TYR A 261 13.54 6.72 8.23
N GLY A 262 14.53 6.28 8.99
CA GLY A 262 14.90 6.83 10.29
C GLY A 262 14.16 6.16 11.46
N TYR A 263 13.94 6.94 12.51
CA TYR A 263 13.34 6.47 13.76
C TYR A 263 11.84 6.79 13.81
N LEU A 264 11.07 5.83 14.33
CA LEU A 264 9.68 6.01 14.71
C LEU A 264 9.54 5.72 16.20
N VAL A 265 9.10 6.72 16.96
CA VAL A 265 8.71 6.57 18.36
C VAL A 265 7.20 6.65 18.45
N ILE A 266 6.57 5.66 19.06
CA ILE A 266 5.12 5.63 19.29
C ILE A 266 4.87 5.66 20.78
N THR A 267 4.12 6.64 21.28
CA THR A 267 3.78 6.78 22.69
C THR A 267 2.28 6.63 22.89
N GLY A 268 1.86 5.78 23.81
CA GLY A 268 0.44 5.58 24.12
C GLY A 268 0.20 4.39 25.05
N PRO A 269 -1.07 4.08 25.39
CA PRO A 269 -1.37 2.90 26.19
C PRO A 269 -0.89 1.63 25.50
N ARG A 270 -0.16 0.77 26.22
CA ARG A 270 0.45 -0.44 25.66
C ARG A 270 -0.52 -1.32 24.85
N PRO A 271 -1.74 -1.64 25.33
CA PRO A 271 -2.70 -2.42 24.54
C PRO A 271 -3.08 -1.74 23.22
N VAL A 272 -3.18 -0.41 23.21
CA VAL A 272 -3.59 0.41 22.07
C VAL A 272 -2.49 0.48 21.01
N VAL A 273 -1.22 0.53 21.41
CA VAL A 273 -0.10 0.52 20.47
C VAL A 273 0.13 -0.90 19.94
N THR A 274 0.14 -1.90 20.82
CA THR A 274 0.51 -3.28 20.44
C THR A 274 -0.52 -3.99 19.56
N GLN A 275 -1.80 -3.59 19.56
CA GLN A 275 -2.78 -4.10 18.58
C GLN A 275 -2.33 -3.84 17.13
N PHE A 276 -1.71 -2.69 16.85
CA PHE A 276 -1.22 -2.35 15.50
C PHE A 276 0.02 -3.18 15.10
N PHE A 277 0.77 -3.70 16.07
CA PHE A 277 1.91 -4.56 15.80
C PHE A 277 1.54 -6.03 15.66
N ARG A 278 0.34 -6.44 16.12
CA ARG A 278 -0.04 -7.86 16.20
C ARG A 278 -1.25 -8.25 15.36
N HIS A 279 -2.34 -7.50 15.46
CA HIS A 279 -3.68 -7.96 15.08
C HIS A 279 -4.35 -7.07 14.05
N TYR A 280 -4.15 -5.75 14.13
CA TYR A 280 -4.81 -4.81 13.22
C TYR A 280 -4.61 -5.24 11.77
N GLY A 281 -5.69 -5.26 10.99
CA GLY A 281 -5.67 -5.61 9.57
C GLY A 281 -5.39 -7.08 9.24
N HIS A 282 -5.20 -7.95 10.24
CA HIS A 282 -4.92 -9.36 10.00
C HIS A 282 -6.14 -10.06 9.39
N PRO A 283 -5.99 -10.89 8.34
CA PRO A 283 -7.14 -11.57 7.74
C PRO A 283 -7.76 -12.62 8.70
N THR A 284 -9.08 -12.68 8.73
CA THR A 284 -9.86 -13.56 9.61
C THR A 284 -10.35 -14.80 8.86
N ARG A 285 -10.20 -15.98 9.50
CA ARG A 285 -10.49 -17.30 8.89
C ARG A 285 -11.51 -18.15 9.68
N TYR A 286 -12.20 -17.59 10.67
CA TYR A 286 -13.05 -18.39 11.55
C TYR A 286 -14.26 -19.02 10.82
N THR A 287 -14.69 -18.46 9.68
CA THR A 287 -15.84 -18.93 8.90
C THR A 287 -15.47 -19.67 7.62
N THR A 288 -16.37 -20.54 7.15
CA THR A 288 -16.30 -21.16 5.80
C THR A 288 -16.31 -20.13 4.69
N LEU A 289 -17.07 -19.04 4.86
CA LEU A 289 -17.09 -17.89 3.94
C LEU A 289 -15.70 -17.23 3.82
N GLY A 290 -14.94 -17.16 4.92
CA GLY A 290 -13.57 -16.65 4.90
C GLY A 290 -12.65 -17.47 3.99
N ARG A 291 -12.78 -18.81 4.02
CA ARG A 291 -12.03 -19.69 3.11
C ARG A 291 -12.49 -19.54 1.67
N PHE A 292 -13.78 -19.43 1.42
CA PHE A 292 -14.30 -19.22 0.07
C PHE A 292 -13.74 -17.92 -0.56
N LYS A 293 -13.73 -16.83 0.23
CA LYS A 293 -13.13 -15.55 -0.16
C LYS A 293 -11.63 -15.68 -0.49
N GLU A 294 -10.87 -16.38 0.34
CA GLU A 294 -9.46 -16.67 0.09
C GLU A 294 -9.23 -17.45 -1.21
N VAL A 295 -10.05 -18.47 -1.49
CA VAL A 295 -9.96 -19.24 -2.73
C VAL A 295 -10.30 -18.37 -3.95
N ILE A 296 -11.33 -17.52 -3.86
CA ILE A 296 -11.64 -16.55 -4.92
C ILE A 296 -10.42 -15.66 -5.18
N SER A 297 -9.80 -15.12 -4.13
CA SER A 297 -8.61 -14.28 -4.25
C SER A 297 -7.45 -15.00 -4.96
N ILE A 298 -7.17 -16.26 -4.61
CA ILE A 298 -6.15 -17.09 -5.29
C ILE A 298 -6.50 -17.28 -6.77
N MET A 299 -7.76 -17.62 -7.08
CA MET A 299 -8.23 -17.83 -8.46
C MET A 299 -8.16 -16.55 -9.30
N VAL A 300 -8.41 -15.39 -8.70
CA VAL A 300 -8.26 -14.11 -9.39
C VAL A 300 -6.78 -13.86 -9.74
N ILE A 301 -5.85 -14.09 -8.81
CA ILE A 301 -4.41 -13.93 -9.09
C ILE A 301 -3.96 -14.89 -10.19
N TYR A 302 -4.40 -16.15 -10.12
CA TYR A 302 -4.15 -17.14 -11.17
C TYR A 302 -4.70 -16.71 -12.54
N SER A 303 -5.86 -16.05 -12.58
CA SER A 303 -6.41 -15.51 -13.82
C SER A 303 -5.50 -14.44 -14.44
N PHE A 304 -4.82 -13.62 -13.62
CA PHE A 304 -3.84 -12.64 -14.11
C PHE A 304 -2.54 -13.29 -14.62
N VAL A 305 -2.18 -14.49 -14.17
CA VAL A 305 -1.08 -15.29 -14.77
C VAL A 305 -1.40 -15.61 -16.23
N LEU A 306 -2.63 -16.04 -16.49
CA LEU A 306 -3.07 -16.50 -17.82
C LEU A 306 -3.48 -15.36 -18.76
N TYR A 307 -3.83 -14.19 -18.22
CA TYR A 307 -4.40 -13.09 -18.99
C TYR A 307 -3.51 -12.65 -20.16
N PHE A 308 -2.24 -12.33 -19.88
CA PHE A 308 -1.32 -11.85 -20.90
C PHE A 308 -0.91 -12.94 -21.93
N PRO A 309 -0.56 -14.18 -21.50
CA PRO A 309 -0.34 -15.29 -22.44
C PRO A 309 -1.56 -15.56 -23.35
N ALA A 310 -2.78 -15.49 -22.81
CA ALA A 310 -3.98 -15.62 -23.62
C ALA A 310 -4.06 -14.50 -24.67
N GLY A 311 -3.75 -13.26 -24.31
CA GLY A 311 -3.61 -12.13 -25.24
C GLY A 311 -2.64 -12.43 -26.39
N LEU A 312 -1.44 -12.93 -26.08
CA LEU A 312 -0.44 -13.30 -27.10
C LEU A 312 -0.93 -14.38 -28.05
N ILE A 313 -1.53 -15.45 -27.52
CA ILE A 313 -2.09 -16.53 -28.35
C ILE A 313 -3.21 -15.97 -29.22
N THR A 314 -4.02 -15.05 -28.69
CA THR A 314 -5.13 -14.46 -29.43
C THR A 314 -4.71 -13.60 -30.63
N ASN A 315 -3.45 -13.14 -30.69
CA ASN A 315 -2.93 -12.40 -31.84
C ASN A 315 -3.03 -13.17 -33.15
N ILE A 316 -3.07 -14.51 -33.13
CA ILE A 316 -3.24 -15.37 -34.31
C ILE A 316 -4.57 -15.10 -35.03
N TRP A 317 -5.61 -14.69 -34.30
CA TRP A 317 -6.95 -14.43 -34.85
C TRP A 317 -7.28 -12.93 -34.97
N MET A 318 -6.35 -12.04 -34.65
CA MET A 318 -6.55 -10.59 -34.75
C MET A 318 -6.21 -10.08 -36.16
N SER A 319 -6.97 -9.09 -36.63
CA SER A 319 -6.58 -8.32 -37.83
C SER A 319 -5.43 -7.36 -37.50
N SER A 320 -4.63 -6.95 -38.50
CA SER A 320 -3.49 -6.04 -38.27
C SER A 320 -3.84 -4.78 -37.45
N PRO A 321 -4.95 -4.06 -37.71
CA PRO A 321 -5.32 -2.89 -36.88
C PRO A 321 -5.55 -3.22 -35.41
N ILE A 322 -6.14 -4.39 -35.12
CA ILE A 322 -6.41 -4.85 -33.76
C ILE A 322 -5.10 -5.25 -33.06
N ILE A 323 -4.20 -5.93 -33.78
CA ILE A 323 -2.86 -6.29 -33.28
C ILE A 323 -2.10 -5.03 -32.85
N TYR A 324 -2.06 -4.00 -33.70
CA TYR A 324 -1.38 -2.75 -33.37
C TYR A 324 -2.02 -2.02 -32.20
N LEU A 325 -3.36 -2.02 -32.10
CA LEU A 325 -4.08 -1.45 -30.96
C LEU A 325 -3.74 -2.19 -29.65
N TRP A 326 -3.74 -3.52 -29.68
CA TRP A 326 -3.38 -4.35 -28.53
C TRP A 326 -1.93 -4.13 -28.10
N LEU A 327 -0.99 -4.15 -29.05
CA LEU A 327 0.43 -3.87 -28.78
C LEU A 327 0.66 -2.48 -28.20
N ALA A 328 -0.02 -1.46 -28.73
CA ALA A 328 0.08 -0.09 -28.22
C ALA A 328 -0.38 -0.01 -26.76
N TYR A 329 -1.47 -0.70 -26.42
CA TYR A 329 -1.94 -0.79 -25.04
C TYR A 329 -0.96 -1.55 -24.15
N GLN A 330 -0.38 -2.67 -24.61
CA GLN A 330 0.62 -3.41 -23.83
C GLN A 330 1.88 -2.58 -23.58
N LEU A 331 2.38 -1.87 -24.59
CA LEU A 331 3.50 -0.94 -24.45
C LEU A 331 3.19 0.15 -23.43
N TYR A 332 2.00 0.76 -23.52
CA TYR A 332 1.53 1.74 -22.55
C TYR A 332 1.51 1.16 -21.12
N ALA A 333 0.96 -0.04 -20.92
CA ALA A 333 0.89 -0.67 -19.61
C ALA A 333 2.28 -0.93 -19.02
N VAL A 334 3.22 -1.40 -19.85
CA VAL A 334 4.62 -1.59 -19.44
C VAL A 334 5.27 -0.27 -19.05
N LEU A 335 5.10 0.80 -19.84
CA LEU A 335 5.63 2.13 -19.52
C LEU A 335 5.02 2.69 -18.23
N ALA A 336 3.71 2.52 -18.04
CA ALA A 336 3.02 2.92 -16.82
C ALA A 336 3.59 2.23 -15.58
N MET A 337 3.84 0.91 -15.65
CA MET A 337 4.48 0.17 -14.56
C MET A 337 5.90 0.68 -14.26
N HIS A 338 6.69 0.99 -15.28
CA HIS A 338 8.02 1.59 -15.10
C HIS A 338 7.94 2.93 -14.38
N ILE A 339 7.01 3.80 -14.79
CA ILE A 339 6.80 5.11 -14.16
C ILE A 339 6.44 4.94 -12.68
N VAL A 340 5.52 4.03 -12.35
CA VAL A 340 5.13 3.76 -10.96
C VAL A 340 6.31 3.29 -10.14
N ARG A 341 7.10 2.35 -10.67
CA ARG A 341 8.27 1.77 -9.99
C ARG A 341 9.36 2.80 -9.76
N LEU A 342 9.74 3.55 -10.79
CA LEU A 342 10.81 4.55 -10.74
C LEU A 342 10.45 5.74 -9.83
N LEU A 343 9.19 6.17 -9.82
CA LEU A 343 8.74 7.29 -9.00
C LEU A 343 8.31 6.87 -7.59
N GLY A 344 8.36 5.59 -7.26
CA GLY A 344 8.01 5.08 -5.94
C GLY A 344 6.52 5.27 -5.60
N TRP A 345 5.64 5.18 -6.60
CA TRP A 345 4.20 5.45 -6.46
C TRP A 345 3.35 4.23 -6.11
N GLN A 346 3.95 3.09 -5.76
CA GLN A 346 3.25 1.85 -5.44
C GLN A 346 2.12 2.02 -4.41
N GLY A 347 2.40 2.79 -3.35
CA GLY A 347 1.46 3.08 -2.26
C GLY A 347 0.47 4.21 -2.56
N CYS A 348 0.31 4.65 -3.81
CA CYS A 348 -0.52 5.80 -4.13
C CYS A 348 -2.00 5.58 -3.78
N GLY A 349 -2.56 6.49 -2.98
CA GLY A 349 -3.98 6.47 -2.60
C GLY A 349 -4.33 5.57 -1.43
N THR A 350 -3.31 4.98 -0.79
CA THR A 350 -3.44 4.17 0.43
C THR A 350 -3.96 4.99 1.61
N THR A 351 -4.58 4.30 2.57
CA THR A 351 -4.97 4.89 3.85
C THR A 351 -3.76 5.49 4.55
N GLU A 352 -2.60 4.84 4.52
CA GLU A 352 -1.36 5.33 5.12
C GLU A 352 -0.95 6.67 4.54
N GLU A 353 -0.97 6.80 3.21
CA GLU A 353 -0.63 8.05 2.53
C GLU A 353 -1.61 9.16 2.91
N ARG A 354 -2.91 8.83 2.99
CA ARG A 354 -3.95 9.76 3.44
C ARG A 354 -3.69 10.23 4.87
N VAL A 355 -3.44 9.30 5.79
CA VAL A 355 -3.17 9.56 7.21
C VAL A 355 -1.91 10.42 7.34
N ALA A 356 -0.80 10.01 6.71
CA ALA A 356 0.45 10.77 6.67
C ALA A 356 0.24 12.20 6.18
N ARG A 357 -0.48 12.40 5.08
CA ARG A 357 -0.74 13.73 4.52
C ARG A 357 -1.53 14.61 5.48
N LYS A 358 -2.50 14.05 6.24
CA LYS A 358 -3.27 14.81 7.22
C LYS A 358 -2.43 15.14 8.47
N LEU A 359 -1.67 14.19 8.97
CA LEU A 359 -0.75 14.41 10.09
C LEU A 359 0.29 15.49 9.78
N MET A 360 0.86 15.49 8.57
CA MET A 360 1.80 16.52 8.13
C MET A 360 1.20 17.93 8.01
N LEU A 361 -0.12 18.03 7.84
CA LEU A 361 -0.83 19.32 7.85
C LEU A 361 -1.14 19.81 9.28
N GLY A 362 -0.60 19.14 10.31
CA GLY A 362 -0.85 19.45 11.72
C GLY A 362 -2.25 19.03 12.19
N LYS A 363 -2.95 18.18 11.43
CA LYS A 363 -4.27 17.66 11.81
C LYS A 363 -4.12 16.40 12.65
N THR A 364 -5.02 16.23 13.62
CA THR A 364 -5.15 14.97 14.35
C THR A 364 -5.97 13.99 13.49
N VAL A 365 -5.56 12.73 13.45
CA VAL A 365 -6.28 11.68 12.71
C VAL A 365 -6.96 10.75 13.71
N ARG A 366 -8.25 10.49 13.50
CA ARG A 366 -9.02 9.51 14.28
C ARG A 366 -9.26 8.28 13.41
N LEU A 367 -8.64 7.16 13.75
CA LEU A 367 -8.92 5.87 13.14
C LEU A 367 -10.17 5.27 13.78
N GLN A 368 -11.13 4.91 12.95
CA GLN A 368 -12.39 4.31 13.37
C GLN A 368 -12.48 2.88 12.87
N SER A 369 -13.03 1.99 13.68
CA SER A 369 -13.31 0.63 13.28
C SER A 369 -14.65 0.13 13.82
N ARG A 370 -15.31 -0.73 13.04
CA ARG A 370 -16.62 -1.28 13.38
C ARG A 370 -16.49 -2.22 14.58
N GLY A 371 -16.90 -1.73 15.75
CA GLY A 371 -16.92 -2.50 16.99
C GLY A 371 -15.64 -2.41 17.83
N GLY A 372 -14.72 -1.53 17.43
CA GLY A 372 -13.53 -1.18 18.21
C GLY A 372 -13.60 0.25 18.74
N GLU A 373 -12.68 0.59 19.63
CA GLU A 373 -12.54 1.95 20.13
C GLU A 373 -11.80 2.84 19.11
N ASP A 374 -12.25 4.08 18.97
CA ASP A 374 -11.60 5.06 18.11
C ASP A 374 -10.22 5.44 18.68
N VAL A 375 -9.20 5.45 17.82
CA VAL A 375 -7.83 5.81 18.17
C VAL A 375 -7.46 7.13 17.51
N GLU A 376 -7.16 8.15 18.31
CA GLU A 376 -6.63 9.42 17.87
C GLU A 376 -5.11 9.44 17.84
N VAL A 377 -4.57 10.02 16.78
CA VAL A 377 -3.13 10.12 16.55
C VAL A 377 -2.74 11.53 16.17
N SER A 378 -1.70 12.02 16.83
CA SER A 378 -0.97 13.24 16.48
C SER A 378 0.48 12.90 16.11
N LEU A 379 1.07 13.77 15.28
CA LEU A 379 2.44 13.63 14.79
C LEU A 379 3.28 14.82 15.25
N TRP A 380 4.49 14.50 15.71
CA TRP A 380 5.60 15.42 15.85
C TRP A 380 6.80 14.88 15.07
N THR A 381 7.46 15.70 14.27
CA THR A 381 8.63 15.28 13.47
C THR A 381 9.81 16.18 13.79
N THR A 382 10.94 15.56 14.15
CA THR A 382 12.22 16.23 14.38
C THR A 382 13.22 15.76 13.34
N PHE A 383 14.02 16.70 12.82
CA PHE A 383 15.10 16.42 11.89
C PHE A 383 16.42 16.45 12.65
N VAL A 384 17.20 15.38 12.52
CA VAL A 384 18.46 15.21 13.25
C VAL A 384 19.60 14.97 12.27
N PRO A 385 20.82 15.41 12.61
CA PRO A 385 21.92 15.47 11.66
C PRO A 385 22.66 14.17 11.39
N ASN A 386 22.57 13.23 12.32
CA ASN A 386 23.25 11.95 12.26
C ASN A 386 22.48 10.92 13.12
N ILE A 387 22.86 9.66 12.97
CA ILE A 387 22.21 8.54 13.67
C ILE A 387 22.39 8.65 15.18
N ALA A 388 23.54 9.14 15.67
CA ALA A 388 23.82 9.28 17.10
C ALA A 388 22.91 10.32 17.77
N SER A 389 22.71 11.48 17.13
CA SER A 389 21.75 12.51 17.56
C SER A 389 20.31 12.00 17.48
N GLY A 390 20.00 11.16 16.48
CA GLY A 390 18.70 10.47 16.42
C GLY A 390 18.48 9.53 17.59
N GLU A 391 19.47 8.72 17.94
CA GLU A 391 19.44 7.88 19.14
C GLU A 391 19.28 8.70 20.43
N GLU A 392 19.96 9.84 20.55
CA GLU A 392 19.81 10.75 21.68
C GLU A 392 18.40 11.31 21.80
N THR A 393 17.84 11.85 20.70
CA THR A 393 16.44 12.32 20.67
C THR A 393 15.45 11.19 20.98
N VAL A 394 15.71 9.98 20.48
CA VAL A 394 14.86 8.81 20.80
C VAL A 394 14.95 8.47 22.29
N ARG A 395 16.13 8.46 22.90
CA ARG A 395 16.29 8.21 24.35
C ARG A 395 15.56 9.27 25.19
N GLU A 396 15.67 10.53 24.81
CA GLU A 396 14.92 11.62 25.45
C GLU A 396 13.41 11.38 25.38
N LEU A 397 12.89 11.04 24.19
CA LEU A 397 11.46 10.74 23.99
C LEU A 397 10.99 9.47 24.70
N MET A 398 11.89 8.51 24.93
CA MET A 398 11.62 7.29 25.69
C MET A 398 11.70 7.52 27.21
N GLY A 399 12.14 8.69 27.68
CA GLY A 399 12.35 8.97 29.10
C GLY A 399 13.60 8.28 29.68
N GLU A 400 14.49 7.81 28.82
CA GLU A 400 15.78 7.19 29.19
C GLU A 400 16.82 8.29 29.38
N SER A 401 16.64 9.16 30.38
CA SER A 401 17.67 10.14 30.71
C SER A 401 18.94 9.43 31.17
N ALA A 402 20.07 9.79 30.56
CA ALA A 402 21.37 9.23 30.85
C ALA A 402 21.68 9.28 32.35
N ILE A 403 21.80 8.10 32.98
CA ILE A 403 22.67 7.96 34.15
C ILE A 403 24.09 8.14 33.61
N ARG A 404 24.53 9.40 33.51
CA ARG A 404 25.95 9.73 33.36
C ARG A 404 26.59 9.43 34.72
N GLY A 405 27.21 8.26 34.83
CA GLY A 405 28.24 7.98 35.83
C GLY A 405 29.56 8.61 35.41
#